data_AF-A0A930AN64-F1
#
_entry.id   AF-A0A930AN64-F1
#
_cell.length_a   1.000
_cell.length_b   1.000
_cell.length_c   1.000
_cell.angle_alpha   90.00
_cell.angle_beta   90.00
_cell.angle_gamma   90.00
#
_symmetry.space_group_name_H-M   'P 1'
#
loop_
_entity.id
_entity.type
_entity.pdbx_description
1 polymer ?
#
loop_
_entity_poly.entity_id
_entity_poly.type
_entity_poly.pdbx_seq_one_letter_code
_entity_poly.pdbx_strand_id
1 'polypeptide(L)'
;MKLQRLPYDEKVKLLESLGRIYRREKTRELIGDSHEVHERTVAYVQRGIGHMIEHVMENCSSDTVCIIKHDFLNQSPRNWYCNYYAKSSYYRLKKEAV
;
A
#
# COMPACT_ATOMS: atom_id res chain seq x y z
N MET A 1 7.73 -19.56 14.94
CA MET A 1 7.52 -18.17 15.38
C MET A 1 6.05 -17.83 15.16
N LYS A 2 5.22 -17.78 16.22
CA LYS A 2 3.83 -17.31 16.07
C LYS A 2 3.90 -15.79 15.89
N LEU A 3 3.61 -15.29 14.69
CA LEU A 3 3.42 -13.86 14.49
C LEU A 3 2.25 -13.43 15.38
N GLN A 4 2.55 -12.71 16.46
CA GLN A 4 1.54 -12.15 17.34
C GLN A 4 0.64 -11.24 16.48
N ARG A 5 -0.68 -11.37 16.60
CA ARG A 5 -1.62 -10.62 15.77
C ARG A 5 -1.45 -9.13 16.08
N LEU A 6 -0.98 -8.35 15.10
CA LEU A 6 -0.78 -6.91 15.25
C LEU A 6 -2.12 -6.22 15.56
N PRO A 7 -2.17 -5.29 16.55
CA PRO A 7 -3.32 -4.41 16.75
C PRO A 7 -3.66 -3.64 15.48
N TYR A 8 -4.93 -3.29 15.30
CA TYR A 8 -5.40 -2.59 14.10
C TYR A 8 -4.60 -1.32 13.80
N ASP A 9 -4.33 -0.50 14.83
CA ASP A 9 -3.58 0.75 14.66
C ASP A 9 -2.13 0.52 14.21
N GLU A 10 -1.50 -0.56 14.67
CA GLU A 10 -0.15 -0.93 14.24
C GLU A 10 -0.14 -1.43 12.79
N LYS A 11 -1.18 -2.16 12.36
CA LYS A 11 -1.35 -2.52 10.95
C LYS A 11 -1.53 -1.28 10.07
N VAL A 12 -2.32 -0.31 10.52
CA VAL A 12 -2.52 0.98 9.82
C VAL A 12 -1.17 1.70 9.65
N LYS A 13 -0.39 1.85 10.72
CA LYS A 13 0.95 2.47 10.65
C LYS A 13 1.90 1.71 9.71
N LEU A 14 1.83 0.38 9.71
CA LEU A 14 2.60 -0.45 8.79
C LEU A 14 2.20 -0.19 7.34
N LEU A 15 0.90 -0.20 7.03
CA LEU A 15 0.37 0.09 5.70
C LEU A 15 0.71 1.51 5.23
N GLU A 16 0.65 2.51 6.11
CA GLU A 16 1.10 3.87 5.79
C GLU A 16 2.60 3.90 5.45
N SER A 17 3.42 3.13 6.17
CA SER A 17 4.86 3.04 5.94
C SER A 17 5.18 2.34 4.62
N LEU A 18 4.50 1.23 4.34
CA LEU A 18 4.57 0.52 3.06
C LEU A 18 4.10 1.41 1.90
N GLY A 19 3.03 2.18 2.10
CA GLY A 19 2.53 3.14 1.12
C GLY A 19 3.53 4.23 0.77
N ARG A 20 4.30 4.73 1.74
CA ARG A 20 5.40 5.68 1.49
C ARG A 20 6.50 5.05 0.63
N ILE A 21 6.90 3.81 0.92
CA ILE A 21 7.90 3.07 0.14
C ILE A 21 7.37 2.84 -1.29
N TYR A 22 6.12 2.37 -1.42
CA TYR A 22 5.48 2.10 -2.70
C TYR A 22 5.43 3.33 -3.60
N ARG A 23 5.00 4.49 -3.08
CA ARG A 23 4.96 5.74 -3.87
C ARG A 23 6.34 6.19 -4.33
N ARG A 24 7.36 6.04 -3.47
CA ARG A 24 8.73 6.42 -3.82
C ARG A 24 9.23 5.57 -5.00
N GLU A 25 9.01 4.26 -4.94
CA GLU A 25 9.38 3.35 -6.03
C GLU A 25 8.61 3.66 -7.32
N LYS A 26 7.28 3.86 -7.25
CA LYS A 26 6.50 4.25 -8.43
C LYS A 26 6.94 5.57 -9.05
N THR A 27 7.34 6.53 -8.22
CA THR A 27 7.88 7.81 -8.71
C THR A 27 9.21 7.59 -9.43
N ARG A 28 10.09 6.73 -8.90
CA ARG A 28 11.37 6.37 -9.54
C ARG A 28 11.18 5.66 -10.88
N GLU A 29 10.22 4.73 -10.95
CA GLU A 29 9.87 4.04 -12.20
C GLU A 29 9.40 5.03 -13.27
N LEU A 30 8.57 6.02 -12.90
CA LEU A 30 8.05 7.03 -13.84
C LEU A 30 9.11 8.01 -14.34
N ILE A 31 10.07 8.38 -13.49
CA ILE A 31 11.15 9.31 -13.85
C ILE A 31 12.21 8.63 -14.75
N GLY A 32 12.14 7.30 -14.89
CA GLY A 32 13.06 6.55 -15.74
C GLY A 32 14.48 6.55 -15.19
N ASP A 33 14.63 6.64 -13.86
CA ASP A 33 15.92 6.78 -13.18
C ASP A 33 16.79 5.55 -13.46
N SER A 34 17.61 5.69 -14.48
CA SER A 34 18.53 4.69 -14.99
C SER A 34 19.90 5.10 -14.48
N HIS A 35 20.42 4.32 -13.53
CA HIS A 35 21.78 4.36 -12.96
C HIS A 35 22.04 5.35 -11.83
N GLU A 36 22.42 4.80 -10.66
CA GLU A 36 23.77 4.97 -10.13
C GLU A 36 24.12 3.78 -9.21
N VAL A 37 25.33 3.24 -9.40
CA VAL A 37 25.81 1.95 -8.85
C VAL A 37 26.00 1.97 -7.31
N HIS A 38 25.66 3.08 -6.65
CA HIS A 38 26.08 3.36 -5.28
C HIS A 38 25.00 3.21 -4.18
N GLU A 39 23.70 3.15 -4.51
CA GLU A 39 22.61 2.93 -3.52
C GLU A 39 21.97 1.52 -3.60
N ARG A 40 22.74 0.49 -3.99
CA ARG A 40 22.19 -0.80 -4.43
C ARG A 40 21.28 -1.52 -3.44
N THR A 41 21.54 -1.48 -2.13
CA THR A 41 20.79 -2.35 -1.20
C THR A 41 19.42 -1.79 -0.82
N VAL A 42 19.32 -0.53 -0.40
CA VAL A 42 18.05 0.06 0.05
C VAL A 42 17.07 0.20 -1.11
N ALA A 43 17.54 0.69 -2.26
CA ALA A 43 16.70 0.79 -3.45
C ALA A 43 16.22 -0.59 -3.93
N TYR A 44 17.09 -1.61 -3.92
CA TYR A 44 16.70 -2.98 -4.28
C TYR A 44 15.64 -3.56 -3.34
N VAL A 45 15.82 -3.37 -2.02
CA VAL A 45 14.83 -3.82 -1.02
C VAL A 45 13.51 -3.08 -1.20
N GLN A 46 13.54 -1.76 -1.40
CA GLN A 46 12.33 -0.96 -1.62
C GLN A 46 11.60 -1.41 -2.89
N ARG A 47 12.31 -1.65 -3.98
CA ARG A 47 11.74 -2.20 -5.22
C ARG A 47 11.11 -3.58 -5.00
N GLY A 48 11.81 -4.46 -4.28
CA GLY A 48 11.29 -5.76 -3.89
C GLY A 48 10.00 -5.65 -3.08
N ILE A 49 9.92 -4.70 -2.15
CA ILE A 49 8.69 -4.39 -1.39
C ILE A 49 7.56 -3.94 -2.33
N GLY A 50 7.86 -3.06 -3.30
CA GLY A 50 6.91 -2.64 -4.31
C GLY A 50 6.28 -3.82 -5.06
N HIS A 51 7.11 -4.73 -5.59
CA HIS A 51 6.64 -5.93 -6.28
C HIS A 51 5.88 -6.90 -5.37
N MET A 52 6.30 -7.07 -4.12
CA MET A 52 5.56 -7.89 -3.15
C MET A 52 4.17 -7.32 -2.87
N ILE A 53 4.04 -6.00 -2.74
CA ILE A 53 2.73 -5.34 -2.58
C ILE A 53 1.84 -5.63 -3.79
N GLU A 54 2.35 -5.49 -5.00
CA GLU A 54 1.58 -5.76 -6.22
C GLU A 54 1.11 -7.22 -6.27
N HIS A 55 2.01 -8.16 -5.99
CA HIS A 55 1.70 -9.58 -5.99
C HIS A 55 0.66 -9.98 -4.92
N VAL A 56 0.74 -9.41 -3.72
CA VAL A 56 -0.28 -9.64 -2.68
C VAL A 56 -1.64 -9.10 -3.12
N MET A 57 -1.66 -7.96 -3.81
CA MET A 57 -2.88 -7.32 -4.28
C MET A 57 -3.58 -8.12 -5.39
N GLU A 58 -2.84 -8.89 -6.20
CA GLU A 58 -3.42 -9.83 -7.18
C GLU A 58 -4.31 -10.91 -6.54
N ASN A 59 -4.04 -11.24 -5.27
CA ASN A 59 -4.75 -12.27 -4.52
C ASN A 59 -5.84 -11.71 -3.61
N CYS A 60 -6.02 -10.39 -3.59
CA CYS A 60 -6.99 -9.71 -2.75
C CYS A 60 -8.30 -9.48 -3.51
N SER A 61 -9.42 -9.36 -2.78
CA SER A 61 -10.70 -8.96 -3.38
C SER A 61 -10.61 -7.56 -3.98
N SER A 62 -11.49 -7.25 -4.94
CA SER A 62 -11.55 -5.92 -5.57
C SER A 62 -11.75 -4.80 -4.54
N ASP A 63 -12.57 -5.04 -3.51
CA ASP A 63 -12.82 -4.06 -2.45
C ASP A 63 -11.58 -3.82 -1.59
N THR A 64 -10.89 -4.88 -1.17
CA THR A 64 -9.61 -4.76 -0.45
C THR A 64 -8.60 -4.00 -1.29
N VAL A 65 -8.47 -4.36 -2.58
CA VAL A 65 -7.55 -3.68 -3.49
C VAL A 65 -7.88 -2.20 -3.62
N CYS A 66 -9.16 -1.86 -3.79
CA CYS A 66 -9.64 -0.49 -3.93
C CYS A 66 -9.31 0.33 -2.67
N ILE A 67 -9.66 -0.18 -1.49
CA ILE A 67 -9.41 0.48 -0.21
C ILE A 67 -7.92 0.64 0.03
N ILE A 68 -7.13 -0.42 -0.12
CA ILE A 68 -5.69 -0.36 0.16
C ILE A 68 -4.99 0.63 -0.76
N LYS A 69 -5.34 0.62 -2.06
CA LYS A 69 -4.81 1.58 -3.02
C LYS A 69 -5.16 3.00 -2.63
N HIS A 70 -6.41 3.30 -2.33
CA HIS A 70 -6.81 4.68 -2.14
C HIS A 70 -6.45 5.23 -0.75
N ASP A 71 -6.51 4.43 0.31
CA ASP A 71 -6.20 4.87 1.67
C ASP A 71 -4.69 4.91 1.96
N PHE A 72 -3.91 4.01 1.38
CA PHE A 72 -2.52 3.81 1.80
C PHE A 72 -1.49 4.01 0.69
N LEU A 73 -1.77 3.54 -0.54
CA LEU A 73 -0.78 3.57 -1.62
C LEU A 73 -0.82 4.86 -2.44
N ASN A 74 -2.00 5.37 -2.76
CA ASN A 74 -2.20 6.55 -3.60
C ASN A 74 -2.41 7.81 -2.76
N GLN A 75 -2.20 8.98 -3.37
CA GLN A 75 -2.58 10.27 -2.77
C GLN A 75 -4.04 10.59 -3.10
N SER A 76 -4.98 9.87 -2.48
CA SER A 76 -6.41 10.06 -2.74
C SER A 76 -6.99 11.22 -1.92
N PRO A 77 -8.05 11.89 -2.41
CA PRO A 77 -8.79 12.87 -1.61
C PRO A 77 -9.38 12.28 -0.33
N ARG A 78 -9.56 13.12 0.71
CA ARG A 78 -9.99 12.71 2.06
C ARG A 78 -11.35 12.00 2.14
N ASN A 79 -12.13 11.95 1.06
CA ASN A 79 -13.43 11.27 0.97
C ASN A 79 -13.61 10.51 -0.35
N TRP A 80 -12.53 9.95 -0.92
CA TRP A 80 -12.59 9.20 -2.19
C TRP A 80 -13.66 8.09 -2.20
N TYR A 81 -13.91 7.47 -1.04
CA TYR A 81 -14.85 6.35 -0.89
C TYR A 81 -16.30 6.72 -1.22
N CYS A 82 -16.69 8.00 -1.14
CA CYS A 82 -18.05 8.44 -1.43
C CYS A 82 -18.49 8.14 -2.88
N ASN A 83 -17.52 7.95 -3.78
CA ASN A 83 -17.80 7.61 -5.18
C ASN A 83 -18.12 6.13 -5.41
N TYR A 84 -17.83 5.27 -4.42
CA TYR A 84 -17.88 3.81 -4.57
C TYR A 84 -18.72 3.12 -3.49
N TYR A 85 -18.77 3.69 -2.29
CA TYR A 85 -19.32 3.04 -1.12
C TYR A 85 -20.19 3.99 -0.30
N ALA A 86 -21.26 3.45 0.27
CA ALA A 86 -21.89 4.06 1.43
C ALA A 86 -20.89 4.10 2.60
N LYS A 87 -20.96 5.15 3.44
CA LYS A 87 -20.02 5.37 4.55
C LYS A 87 -19.87 4.16 5.47
N SER A 88 -20.98 3.55 5.89
CA SER A 88 -20.98 2.36 6.76
C SER A 88 -20.31 1.15 6.10
N SER A 89 -20.59 0.90 4.81
CA SER A 89 -19.96 -0.16 4.04
C SER A 89 -18.46 0.05 3.93
N TYR A 90 -18.01 1.27 3.65
CA TYR A 90 -16.59 1.60 3.57
C TYR A 90 -15.85 1.30 4.89
N TYR A 91 -16.33 1.76 6.04
CA TYR A 91 -15.64 1.50 7.31
C TYR A 91 -15.60 0.01 7.68
N ARG A 92 -16.65 -0.76 7.32
CA ARG A 92 -16.67 -2.21 7.51
C ARG A 92 -15.62 -2.89 6.62
N LEU A 93 -15.64 -2.60 5.32
CA LEU A 93 -14.71 -3.17 4.35
C LEU A 93 -13.27 -2.77 4.65
N LYS A 94 -13.03 -1.53 5.11
CA LYS A 94 -11.71 -1.07 5.54
C LYS A 94 -11.17 -1.88 6.71
N LYS A 95 -12.03 -2.21 7.68
CA LYS A 95 -11.64 -3.05 8.81
C LYS A 95 -11.29 -4.48 8.38
N GLU A 96 -11.93 -5.00 7.34
CA GLU A 96 -11.63 -6.32 6.76
C GLU A 96 -10.36 -6.30 5.90
N ALA A 97 -10.12 -5.21 5.17
CA ALA A 97 -8.93 -5.03 4.33
C ALA A 97 -7.62 -4.90 5.12
N VAL A 98 -7.69 -4.43 6.37
CA VAL A 98 -6.53 -4.16 7.27
C VAL A 98 -6.31 -5.30 8.27
#